data_AF-A0AAP5Y681-F1
#
_entry.id   AF-A0AAP5Y681-F1
#
_cell.length_a   1.000
_cell.length_b   1.000
_cell.length_c   1.000
_cell.angle_alpha   90.00
_cell.angle_beta   90.00
_cell.angle_gamma   90.00
#
_symmetry.space_group_name_H-M   'P 1'
#
loop_
_entity.id
_entity.type
_entity.pdbx_description
1 polymer ?
#
loop_
_entity_poly.entity_id
_entity_poly.type
_entity_poly.pdbx_seq_one_letter_code
_entity_poly.pdbx_strand_id
1 'polypeptide(L)'
;MNKKLWIIGAVCVGLFGIYFISNKHNLASVEDSSDNADKSTQQAHRQYERTSLVEVKQALTGSALDRTHKKAGDDAFNSALLGQPGPVTNPFHTTEDNTFYESALGDKNSRPQEDPSENNKPIINLTVEQQLQTIIYAWELKQNSPVSYSLNLNQLFEDPDGDLLTTQIWLENANGLRVLNQGQMMVQGAPEEIKTTTYLAVAARDDYHGNSDHAWVTTRFELPVITPDQNDTEHSLVGDVVYRLETTQNLAGIAYAYEVVYCEAFQFEGGEVSYAASHNKRQCPEKGDLKKVGKYKISDDSLIVYVQGVRQIWTIKKEYPSQVHEDTRNYFTTVFDGKQFESYTMQKNKQSMEKRINAPTGRYLRQISFFDYLLPLPSGGYLVAEAGNYIYHYGTKVVGPHGESLESDLNLRTYGPNLYCSDVAIWYHSHVIAGQGDYQIDIISDPNPDDPTYQIDCHEFISAPATGQQSLSFDLNYSPYDELLDGEVYSYILRPKPELADHVEEFKINMIYHAPVLSDTQ
;
A
#
# COMPACT_ATOMS: atom_id res chain seq x y z
N MET A 1 -35.28 33.24 52.88
CA MET A 1 -34.60 34.28 53.69
C MET A 1 -33.14 34.31 53.22
N ASN A 2 -32.77 35.28 52.38
CA ASN A 2 -32.00 36.51 52.72
C ASN A 2 -30.56 36.18 53.18
N LYS A 3 -29.47 36.61 52.52
CA LYS A 3 -29.14 37.95 51.97
C LYS A 3 -27.93 37.94 51.01
N LYS A 4 -27.86 39.00 50.21
CA LYS A 4 -26.84 39.42 49.22
C LYS A 4 -25.64 40.21 49.80
N LEU A 5 -24.58 40.29 48.97
CA LEU A 5 -23.65 41.42 48.68
C LEU A 5 -22.59 41.86 49.72
N TRP A 6 -21.32 42.07 49.31
CA TRP A 6 -20.80 43.36 48.79
C TRP A 6 -19.34 43.30 48.28
N ILE A 7 -19.04 44.21 47.34
CA ILE A 7 -17.80 44.55 46.63
C ILE A 7 -17.03 45.66 47.40
N ILE A 8 -15.70 45.75 47.23
CA ILE A 8 -14.78 46.93 47.18
C ILE A 8 -13.38 46.32 46.91
N GLY A 9 -12.46 46.75 46.03
CA GLY A 9 -12.25 47.97 45.27
C GLY A 9 -10.80 48.45 45.51
N ALA A 10 -9.96 48.58 44.47
CA ALA A 10 -8.85 49.54 44.42
C ALA A 10 -8.25 49.66 43.02
N VAL A 11 -8.16 50.92 42.59
CA VAL A 11 -7.71 51.48 41.32
C VAL A 11 -6.28 52.01 41.49
N CYS A 12 -5.43 51.90 40.47
CA CYS A 12 -4.34 52.86 40.25
C CYS A 12 -4.13 53.07 38.75
N VAL A 13 -4.13 54.35 38.36
CA VAL A 13 -4.04 54.90 37.01
C VAL A 13 -2.70 55.64 36.86
N GLY A 14 -2.12 55.55 35.66
CA GLY A 14 -1.16 56.51 35.12
C GLY A 14 -0.59 55.99 33.80
N LEU A 15 -0.34 56.75 32.71
CA LEU A 15 -0.85 57.97 32.10
C LEU A 15 -0.04 58.12 30.78
N PHE A 16 -0.72 58.51 29.69
CA PHE A 16 -0.23 59.23 28.49
C PHE A 16 0.79 58.65 27.50
N GLY A 17 0.37 58.66 26.23
CA GLY A 17 1.20 58.69 25.03
C GLY A 17 0.35 58.70 23.76
N ILE A 18 -0.14 59.87 23.36
CA ILE A 18 -0.93 60.13 22.13
C ILE A 18 0.04 60.27 20.94
N TYR A 19 -0.30 59.68 19.78
CA TYR A 19 -0.11 60.34 18.48
C TYR A 19 -1.20 59.91 17.48
N PHE A 20 -1.97 60.90 17.03
CA PHE A 20 -2.84 60.88 15.85
C PHE A 20 -2.00 61.01 14.58
N ILE A 21 -2.38 60.38 13.45
CA ILE A 21 -2.60 61.06 12.14
C ILE A 21 -3.72 60.33 11.35
N SER A 22 -4.70 61.14 10.92
CA SER A 22 -5.75 60.97 9.89
C SER A 22 -5.30 60.26 8.58
N ASN A 23 -6.15 59.71 7.72
CA ASN A 23 -7.25 60.39 7.03
C ASN A 23 -8.22 59.42 6.32
N LYS A 24 -9.48 59.83 6.30
CA LYS A 24 -10.61 59.27 5.53
C LYS A 24 -10.44 59.52 4.02
N HIS A 25 -11.06 58.69 3.18
CA HIS A 25 -12.14 59.14 2.29
C HIS A 25 -12.97 57.97 1.73
N ASN A 26 -14.29 58.05 1.94
CA ASN A 26 -15.32 57.35 1.18
C ASN A 26 -15.65 58.16 -0.09
N LEU A 27 -15.94 57.50 -1.21
CA LEU A 27 -17.24 57.55 -1.92
C LEU A 27 -17.19 56.80 -3.25
N ALA A 28 -18.31 56.16 -3.56
CA ALA A 28 -18.58 55.29 -4.70
C ALA A 28 -18.81 56.02 -6.03
N SER A 29 -18.57 55.34 -7.15
CA SER A 29 -19.59 54.87 -8.11
C SER A 29 -19.07 54.70 -9.55
N VAL A 30 -19.77 53.81 -10.27
CA VAL A 30 -19.93 53.64 -11.73
C VAL A 30 -19.17 52.47 -12.39
N GLU A 31 -19.99 51.65 -13.04
CA GLU A 31 -19.78 50.49 -13.92
C GLU A 31 -18.80 50.76 -15.08
N ASP A 32 -18.01 49.78 -15.52
CA ASP A 32 -18.38 48.92 -16.66
C ASP A 32 -17.37 47.77 -16.92
N SER A 33 -17.90 46.72 -17.53
CA SER A 33 -17.35 45.46 -18.07
C SER A 33 -15.83 45.19 -18.12
N SER A 34 -15.40 43.99 -17.72
CA SER A 34 -15.06 42.89 -18.64
C SER A 34 -14.40 41.69 -17.93
N ASP A 35 -15.01 40.53 -18.17
CA ASP A 35 -14.50 39.16 -18.26
C ASP A 35 -13.16 38.71 -17.65
N ASN A 36 -13.33 37.55 -17.00
CA ASN A 36 -12.49 36.35 -16.98
C ASN A 36 -11.45 36.13 -15.86
N ALA A 37 -11.70 35.00 -15.22
CA ALA A 37 -10.76 34.08 -14.59
C ALA A 37 -10.14 34.52 -13.26
N ASP A 38 -10.73 34.05 -12.16
CA ASP A 38 -9.89 33.59 -11.06
C ASP A 38 -10.56 32.47 -10.23
N LYS A 39 -9.72 31.46 -9.94
CA LYS A 39 -9.79 30.50 -8.82
C LYS A 39 -10.71 29.28 -8.91
N SER A 40 -10.29 28.39 -9.81
CA SER A 40 -10.20 26.96 -9.50
C SER A 40 -9.03 26.70 -8.54
N THR A 41 -9.31 26.65 -7.24
CA THR A 41 -8.48 25.93 -6.25
C THR A 41 -9.39 24.98 -5.51
N GLN A 42 -9.73 23.86 -6.16
CA GLN A 42 -9.99 22.61 -5.46
C GLN A 42 -8.75 21.74 -5.66
N GLN A 43 -8.08 21.49 -4.54
CA GLN A 43 -6.88 20.67 -4.45
C GLN A 43 -7.15 19.29 -5.03
N ALA A 44 -6.24 18.89 -5.92
CA ALA A 44 -6.13 17.56 -6.47
C ALA A 44 -5.81 16.57 -5.35
N HIS A 45 -6.80 15.80 -4.90
CA HIS A 45 -6.52 14.47 -4.38
C HIS A 45 -5.96 13.65 -5.55
N ARG A 46 -4.65 13.37 -5.52
CA ARG A 46 -4.01 12.41 -6.42
C ARG A 46 -4.65 11.05 -6.19
N GLN A 47 -5.64 10.73 -7.01
CA GLN A 47 -6.08 9.36 -7.26
C GLN A 47 -4.89 8.60 -7.85
N TYR A 48 -4.17 7.83 -7.04
CA TYR A 48 -3.34 6.76 -7.56
C TYR A 48 -4.29 5.73 -8.18
N GLU A 49 -4.26 5.60 -9.50
CA GLU A 49 -5.12 4.71 -10.28
C GLU A 49 -4.94 3.24 -9.84
N ARG A 50 -5.92 2.71 -9.09
CA ARG A 50 -6.11 1.28 -8.74
C ARG A 50 -6.60 0.42 -9.93
N THR A 51 -6.20 0.71 -11.17
CA THR A 51 -6.91 0.18 -12.36
C THR A 51 -6.93 -1.35 -12.48
N SER A 52 -5.87 -2.07 -12.11
CA SER A 52 -5.82 -3.55 -12.24
C SER A 52 -6.66 -4.30 -11.22
N LEU A 53 -6.49 -3.97 -9.94
CA LEU A 53 -7.08 -4.75 -8.86
C LEU A 53 -8.57 -4.42 -8.72
N VAL A 54 -8.99 -3.21 -9.13
CA VAL A 54 -10.38 -2.86 -9.35
C VAL A 54 -11.01 -3.75 -10.44
N GLU A 55 -10.33 -3.99 -11.57
CA GLU A 55 -10.84 -4.89 -12.61
C GLU A 55 -11.00 -6.32 -12.08
N VAL A 56 -10.09 -6.82 -11.25
CA VAL A 56 -10.21 -8.16 -10.65
C VAL A 56 -11.33 -8.23 -9.63
N LYS A 57 -11.42 -7.23 -8.74
CA LYS A 57 -12.51 -7.08 -7.78
C LYS A 57 -13.85 -7.03 -8.50
N GLN A 58 -13.93 -6.28 -9.61
CA GLN A 58 -15.10 -6.26 -10.50
C GLN A 58 -15.34 -7.58 -11.21
N ALA A 59 -14.31 -8.34 -11.61
CA ALA A 59 -14.49 -9.67 -12.21
C ALA A 59 -15.05 -10.68 -11.21
N LEU A 60 -14.62 -10.60 -9.95
CA LEU A 60 -15.11 -11.42 -8.85
C LEU A 60 -16.54 -11.02 -8.43
N THR A 61 -16.82 -9.71 -8.34
CA THR A 61 -18.09 -9.18 -7.80
C THR A 61 -19.16 -8.88 -8.87
N GLY A 62 -18.75 -8.44 -10.06
CA GLY A 62 -19.62 -7.96 -11.13
C GLY A 62 -20.42 -9.03 -11.85
N SER A 63 -20.38 -10.28 -11.38
CA SER A 63 -20.94 -11.45 -12.08
C SER A 63 -21.53 -12.53 -11.18
N ALA A 64 -21.83 -12.27 -9.90
CA ALA A 64 -22.60 -13.26 -9.14
C ALA A 64 -24.02 -13.47 -9.72
N LEU A 65 -24.60 -12.57 -10.54
CA LEU A 65 -26.05 -12.62 -10.79
C LEU A 65 -26.61 -12.27 -12.18
N ASP A 66 -25.86 -11.84 -13.19
CA ASP A 66 -26.52 -11.47 -14.47
C ASP A 66 -25.85 -12.00 -15.74
N ARG A 67 -26.09 -13.29 -16.00
CA ARG A 67 -26.21 -13.81 -17.37
C ARG A 67 -27.56 -14.51 -17.52
N THR A 68 -28.63 -13.75 -17.34
CA THR A 68 -29.92 -14.07 -17.93
C THR A 68 -30.39 -12.87 -18.74
N HIS A 69 -30.34 -13.03 -20.07
CA HIS A 69 -30.91 -12.16 -21.10
C HIS A 69 -30.35 -10.74 -21.25
N LYS A 70 -29.44 -10.59 -22.23
CA LYS A 70 -29.74 -9.73 -23.37
C LYS A 70 -29.03 -10.22 -24.63
N LYS A 71 -29.85 -10.48 -25.64
CA LYS A 71 -29.47 -10.86 -27.00
C LYS A 71 -29.70 -9.63 -27.88
N ALA A 72 -28.79 -9.44 -28.83
CA ALA A 72 -28.91 -8.70 -30.10
C ALA A 72 -28.70 -7.17 -30.12
N GLY A 73 -27.89 -6.76 -31.12
CA GLY A 73 -27.67 -5.40 -31.64
C GLY A 73 -26.52 -4.67 -30.93
N ASP A 74 -25.40 -4.30 -31.53
CA ASP A 74 -25.14 -3.96 -32.92
C ASP A 74 -23.71 -4.30 -33.37
N ASP A 75 -23.62 -4.66 -34.64
CA ASP A 75 -22.42 -4.72 -35.46
C ASP A 75 -21.83 -3.32 -35.72
N ALA A 76 -20.52 -3.17 -35.55
CA ALA A 76 -19.59 -2.32 -36.31
C ALA A 76 -18.23 -2.36 -35.57
N PHE A 77 -17.22 -3.14 -35.96
CA PHE A 77 -16.46 -3.01 -37.20
C PHE A 77 -15.63 -4.30 -37.40
N ASN A 78 -15.88 -5.03 -38.48
CA ASN A 78 -14.95 -6.01 -39.03
C ASN A 78 -14.52 -5.49 -40.40
N SER A 79 -13.23 -5.21 -40.58
CA SER A 79 -12.45 -5.17 -41.84
C SER A 79 -11.05 -4.64 -41.45
N ALA A 80 -9.96 -5.41 -41.46
CA ALA A 80 -9.43 -6.04 -42.65
C ALA A 80 -8.54 -7.26 -42.33
N LEU A 81 -8.52 -8.18 -43.30
CA LEU A 81 -7.85 -9.47 -43.33
C LEU A 81 -6.66 -9.40 -44.31
N LEU A 82 -5.50 -9.92 -43.88
CA LEU A 82 -4.42 -10.62 -44.64
C LEU A 82 -3.71 -9.99 -45.86
N GLY A 83 -2.39 -9.75 -45.70
CA GLY A 83 -1.30 -10.51 -46.36
C GLY A 83 -0.76 -10.06 -47.74
N GLN A 84 0.54 -9.68 -47.82
CA GLN A 84 1.66 -10.38 -48.51
C GLN A 84 2.89 -9.47 -48.82
N PRO A 85 4.11 -10.05 -49.07
CA PRO A 85 5.42 -9.49 -48.73
C PRO A 85 6.23 -8.90 -49.91
N GLY A 86 7.28 -8.12 -49.59
CA GLY A 86 8.30 -7.61 -50.51
C GLY A 86 9.58 -7.16 -49.77
N PRO A 87 10.74 -6.97 -50.44
CA PRO A 87 11.95 -7.77 -50.19
C PRO A 87 13.07 -7.14 -49.34
N VAL A 88 13.96 -8.05 -48.96
CA VAL A 88 15.24 -7.98 -48.21
C VAL A 88 16.29 -7.05 -48.84
N THR A 89 16.99 -6.28 -48.00
CA THR A 89 18.46 -6.08 -48.12
C THR A 89 19.09 -5.94 -46.73
N ASN A 90 20.04 -6.83 -46.45
CA ASN A 90 20.78 -7.03 -45.21
C ASN A 90 22.23 -6.51 -45.43
N PRO A 91 22.79 -5.58 -44.64
CA PRO A 91 24.13 -5.07 -44.89
C PRO A 91 25.09 -5.38 -43.72
N PHE A 92 25.37 -6.64 -43.41
CA PHE A 92 26.53 -6.98 -42.56
C PHE A 92 27.18 -8.30 -42.98
N HIS A 93 28.31 -8.15 -43.66
CA HIS A 93 29.43 -9.07 -43.92
C HIS A 93 30.53 -8.12 -44.42
N THR A 94 31.78 -8.07 -43.97
CA THR A 94 32.73 -8.96 -43.28
C THR A 94 33.70 -8.01 -42.50
N THR A 95 34.66 -8.36 -41.65
CA THR A 95 35.64 -9.47 -41.62
C THR A 95 36.41 -9.36 -40.31
N GLU A 96 36.81 -10.49 -39.74
CA GLU A 96 37.87 -10.59 -38.73
C GLU A 96 39.20 -10.08 -39.28
N ASP A 97 40.03 -9.44 -38.45
CA ASP A 97 41.48 -9.64 -38.52
C ASP A 97 42.18 -9.37 -37.17
N ASN A 98 42.93 -10.39 -36.74
CA ASN A 98 43.81 -10.41 -35.58
C ASN A 98 45.19 -9.87 -35.98
N THR A 99 45.72 -8.89 -35.25
CA THR A 99 47.19 -8.73 -35.13
C THR A 99 47.59 -8.25 -33.74
N PHE A 100 48.24 -9.14 -33.00
CA PHE A 100 49.14 -8.86 -31.88
C PHE A 100 50.50 -8.42 -32.42
N TYR A 101 51.15 -7.40 -31.84
CA TYR A 101 52.60 -7.37 -31.56
C TYR A 101 52.98 -6.26 -30.55
N GLU A 102 53.61 -6.72 -29.46
CA GLU A 102 54.71 -6.15 -28.64
C GLU A 102 54.81 -4.66 -28.28
N SER A 103 54.72 -4.42 -26.96
CA SER A 103 55.78 -3.89 -26.08
C SER A 103 56.75 -2.81 -26.62
N ALA A 104 56.56 -1.57 -26.18
CA ALA A 104 57.64 -0.61 -25.98
C ALA A 104 57.61 -0.08 -24.54
N LEU A 105 58.69 -0.37 -23.81
CA LEU A 105 59.02 0.17 -22.50
C LEU A 105 59.32 1.67 -22.58
N GLY A 106 58.67 2.44 -21.72
CA GLY A 106 59.26 3.59 -21.04
C GLY A 106 59.18 4.93 -21.77
N ASP A 107 58.24 5.78 -21.35
CA ASP A 107 58.65 7.09 -20.85
C ASP A 107 57.76 7.53 -19.69
N LYS A 108 58.43 7.99 -18.62
CA LYS A 108 57.82 8.49 -17.39
C LYS A 108 57.34 9.92 -17.61
N ASN A 109 56.25 10.26 -16.93
CA ASN A 109 55.71 11.62 -16.74
C ASN A 109 55.14 12.30 -17.99
N SER A 110 53.93 11.89 -18.35
CA SER A 110 52.93 12.82 -18.87
C SER A 110 51.63 12.52 -18.13
N ARG A 111 51.40 13.22 -17.01
CA ARG A 111 50.03 13.54 -16.61
C ARG A 111 49.45 14.34 -17.77
N PRO A 112 48.37 13.91 -18.45
CA PRO A 112 47.59 14.84 -19.23
C PRO A 112 47.18 15.94 -18.24
N GLN A 113 47.55 17.18 -18.53
CA GLN A 113 46.84 18.33 -17.98
C GLN A 113 45.41 18.19 -18.49
N GLU A 114 44.48 17.90 -17.60
CA GLU A 114 43.04 18.03 -17.86
C GLU A 114 42.80 19.47 -18.33
N ASP A 115 42.35 19.59 -19.58
CA ASP A 115 41.86 20.84 -20.13
C ASP A 115 40.49 21.10 -19.48
N PRO A 116 40.30 22.18 -18.71
CA PRO A 116 39.05 22.45 -17.98
C PRO A 116 37.89 22.90 -18.89
N SER A 117 37.92 22.53 -20.18
CA SER A 117 36.96 22.96 -21.20
C SER A 117 36.16 21.84 -21.87
N GLU A 118 36.45 20.57 -21.60
CA GLU A 118 35.60 19.44 -22.01
C GLU A 118 34.90 18.83 -20.79
N ASN A 119 33.58 18.98 -20.72
CA ASN A 119 32.76 18.25 -19.76
C ASN A 119 32.87 16.76 -20.08
N ASN A 120 33.07 15.93 -19.06
CA ASN A 120 33.14 14.49 -19.20
C ASN A 120 31.75 13.89 -19.05
N LYS A 121 31.56 12.70 -19.63
CA LYS A 121 30.33 11.93 -19.41
C LYS A 121 30.34 11.28 -18.03
N PRO A 122 29.18 10.85 -17.52
CA PRO A 122 29.13 10.10 -16.28
C PRO A 122 29.93 8.82 -16.39
N ILE A 123 30.60 8.43 -15.32
CA ILE A 123 31.37 7.19 -15.23
C ILE A 123 30.67 6.18 -14.32
N ILE A 124 30.86 4.89 -14.61
CA ILE A 124 30.33 3.80 -13.78
C ILE A 124 31.29 3.57 -12.62
N ASN A 125 30.77 3.58 -11.40
CA ASN A 125 31.53 3.13 -10.24
C ASN A 125 31.58 1.59 -10.22
N LEU A 126 32.69 1.03 -10.72
CA LEU A 126 32.88 -0.42 -10.87
C LEU A 126 32.80 -1.19 -9.53
N THR A 127 33.09 -0.53 -8.39
CA THR A 127 32.98 -1.18 -7.08
C THR A 127 31.51 -1.35 -6.70
N VAL A 128 30.70 -0.31 -6.90
CA VAL A 128 29.25 -0.35 -6.65
C VAL A 128 28.58 -1.31 -7.64
N GLU A 129 28.96 -1.29 -8.91
CA GLU A 129 28.48 -2.22 -9.93
C GLU A 129 28.69 -3.69 -9.52
N GLN A 130 29.89 -4.07 -9.10
CA GLN A 130 30.18 -5.44 -8.65
C GLN A 130 29.39 -5.84 -7.40
N GLN A 131 29.20 -4.90 -6.46
CA GLN A 131 28.37 -5.12 -5.26
C GLN A 131 26.91 -5.38 -5.64
N LEU A 132 26.35 -4.57 -6.53
CA LEU A 132 24.97 -4.73 -7.02
C LEU A 132 24.80 -6.04 -7.76
N GLN A 133 25.76 -6.44 -8.62
CA GLN A 133 25.71 -7.73 -9.29
C GLN A 133 25.71 -8.91 -8.29
N THR A 134 26.47 -8.79 -7.19
CA THR A 134 26.50 -9.81 -6.13
C THR A 134 25.15 -9.90 -5.41
N ILE A 135 24.50 -8.76 -5.13
CA ILE A 135 23.15 -8.71 -4.54
C ILE A 135 22.13 -9.38 -5.49
N ILE A 136 22.19 -9.04 -6.78
CA ILE A 136 21.29 -9.59 -7.80
C ILE A 136 21.47 -11.10 -7.94
N TYR A 137 22.70 -11.63 -7.85
CA TYR A 137 22.95 -13.07 -7.89
C TYR A 137 22.39 -13.85 -6.69
N ALA A 138 22.09 -13.17 -5.58
CA ALA A 138 21.43 -13.78 -4.43
C ALA A 138 19.90 -13.85 -4.58
N TRP A 139 19.32 -13.26 -5.63
CA TRP A 139 17.88 -13.35 -5.87
C TRP A 139 17.47 -14.77 -6.27
N GLU A 140 16.33 -15.21 -5.73
CA GLU A 140 15.77 -16.52 -6.01
C GLU A 140 14.60 -16.37 -6.99
N LEU A 141 14.90 -16.57 -8.27
CA LEU A 141 13.88 -16.51 -9.32
C LEU A 141 13.33 -17.90 -9.62
N LYS A 142 12.05 -18.08 -9.34
CA LYS A 142 11.31 -19.31 -9.62
C LYS A 142 10.12 -19.02 -10.52
N GLN A 143 9.90 -19.87 -11.50
CA GLN A 143 8.81 -19.71 -12.45
C GLN A 143 7.48 -19.60 -11.72
N ASN A 144 6.65 -18.63 -12.12
CA ASN A 144 5.36 -18.30 -11.52
C ASN A 144 5.40 -17.88 -10.04
N SER A 145 6.56 -17.74 -9.41
CA SER A 145 6.68 -17.25 -8.03
C SER A 145 6.84 -15.73 -8.03
N PRO A 146 5.88 -14.95 -7.51
CA PRO A 146 6.00 -13.50 -7.46
C PRO A 146 7.18 -13.05 -6.59
N VAL A 147 7.95 -12.10 -7.11
CA VAL A 147 9.08 -11.48 -6.42
C VAL A 147 8.89 -9.96 -6.34
N SER A 148 9.50 -9.36 -5.33
CA SER A 148 9.63 -7.91 -5.14
C SER A 148 10.98 -7.64 -4.49
N TYR A 149 11.95 -7.17 -5.26
CA TYR A 149 13.31 -6.88 -4.80
C TYR A 149 13.58 -5.39 -4.89
N SER A 150 13.96 -4.78 -3.76
CA SER A 150 14.49 -3.42 -3.73
C SER A 150 15.99 -3.43 -4.05
N LEU A 151 16.41 -2.49 -4.88
CA LEU A 151 17.82 -2.26 -5.19
C LEU A 151 18.15 -0.77 -5.08
N ASN A 152 19.18 -0.46 -4.32
CA ASN A 152 19.69 0.90 -4.18
C ASN A 152 20.78 1.18 -5.23
N LEU A 153 20.50 2.08 -6.17
CA LEU A 153 21.42 2.45 -7.26
C LEU A 153 22.30 3.67 -6.93
N ASN A 154 22.28 4.15 -5.69
CA ASN A 154 23.08 5.29 -5.27
C ASN A 154 24.56 5.05 -5.56
N GLN A 155 25.24 6.08 -6.07
CA GLN A 155 26.67 6.05 -6.41
C GLN A 155 27.04 5.04 -7.51
N LEU A 156 26.08 4.43 -8.21
CA LEU A 156 26.39 3.59 -9.38
C LEU A 156 27.03 4.42 -10.50
N PHE A 157 26.60 5.67 -10.65
CA PHE A 157 27.18 6.64 -11.56
C PHE A 157 27.72 7.84 -10.79
N GLU A 158 28.85 8.34 -11.26
CA GLU A 158 29.48 9.57 -10.77
C GLU A 158 29.77 10.46 -11.98
N ASP A 159 29.50 11.74 -11.84
CA ASP A 159 29.89 12.73 -12.84
C ASP A 159 31.21 13.36 -12.43
N PRO A 160 32.28 13.27 -13.25
CA PRO A 160 33.59 13.84 -12.90
C PRO A 160 33.56 15.35 -12.67
N ASP A 161 32.64 16.05 -13.34
CA ASP A 161 32.49 17.50 -13.32
C ASP A 161 31.44 17.95 -12.28
N GLY A 162 30.74 16.99 -11.67
CA GLY A 162 29.74 17.22 -10.61
C GLY A 162 28.37 17.60 -11.15
N ASP A 163 28.08 17.32 -12.43
CA ASP A 163 26.79 17.60 -13.04
C ASP A 163 25.67 16.71 -12.46
N LEU A 164 24.44 17.22 -12.57
CA LEU A 164 23.25 16.46 -12.22
C LEU A 164 22.99 15.34 -13.24
N LEU A 165 22.69 14.16 -12.72
CA LEU A 165 22.47 12.96 -13.54
C LEU A 165 20.98 12.66 -13.72
N THR A 166 20.60 12.37 -14.96
CA THR A 166 19.33 11.73 -15.30
C THR A 166 19.55 10.23 -15.46
N THR A 167 18.72 9.40 -14.82
CA THR A 167 18.83 7.93 -14.88
C THR A 167 17.64 7.28 -15.58
N GLN A 168 17.90 6.17 -16.28
CA GLN A 168 16.90 5.30 -16.89
C GLN A 168 17.18 3.85 -16.52
N ILE A 169 16.11 3.09 -16.30
CA ILE A 169 16.20 1.70 -15.82
C ILE A 169 15.14 0.89 -16.57
N TRP A 170 15.54 -0.26 -17.12
CA TRP A 170 14.62 -1.18 -17.79
C TRP A 170 15.12 -2.62 -17.69
N LEU A 171 14.22 -3.56 -17.98
CA LEU A 171 14.57 -4.97 -18.13
C LEU A 171 14.61 -5.34 -19.61
N GLU A 172 15.73 -5.91 -20.04
CA GLU A 172 15.86 -6.59 -21.33
C GLU A 172 15.34 -8.02 -21.16
N ASN A 173 14.36 -8.43 -21.98
CA ASN A 173 13.67 -9.72 -21.86
C ASN A 173 12.93 -9.89 -20.52
N ALA A 174 12.02 -8.96 -20.24
CA ALA A 174 11.39 -8.83 -18.93
C ALA A 174 10.64 -10.07 -18.43
N ASN A 175 10.17 -10.99 -19.30
CA ASN A 175 9.66 -12.33 -18.94
C ASN A 175 8.76 -12.38 -17.69
N GLY A 176 7.76 -11.48 -17.60
CA GLY A 176 6.83 -11.40 -16.45
C GLY A 176 7.31 -10.55 -15.27
N LEU A 177 8.55 -10.03 -15.33
CA LEU A 177 9.11 -9.03 -14.43
C LEU A 177 8.93 -7.61 -14.99
N ARG A 178 9.06 -6.61 -14.11
CA ARG A 178 9.02 -5.18 -14.43
C ARG A 178 9.82 -4.39 -13.41
N VAL A 179 10.22 -3.19 -13.79
CA VAL A 179 10.89 -2.24 -12.90
C VAL A 179 9.91 -1.13 -12.54
N LEU A 180 9.87 -0.77 -11.25
CA LEU A 180 9.23 0.45 -10.75
C LEU A 180 10.25 1.36 -10.07
N ASN A 181 9.99 2.66 -10.12
CA ASN A 181 10.72 3.66 -9.33
C ASN A 181 9.75 4.38 -8.40
N GLN A 182 9.82 4.08 -7.10
CA GLN A 182 8.95 4.64 -6.05
C GLN A 182 9.79 5.22 -4.90
N GLY A 183 10.88 5.93 -5.23
CA GLY A 183 11.86 6.43 -4.26
C GLY A 183 13.02 5.47 -4.00
N GLN A 184 12.80 4.17 -4.19
CA GLN A 184 13.81 3.15 -4.47
C GLN A 184 13.43 2.40 -5.75
N MET A 185 14.41 1.76 -6.40
CA MET A 185 14.14 0.92 -7.56
C MET A 185 13.66 -0.45 -7.09
N MET A 186 12.54 -0.90 -7.65
CA MET A 186 11.95 -2.20 -7.37
C MET A 186 11.92 -3.05 -8.64
N VAL A 187 12.49 -4.25 -8.58
CA VAL A 187 12.25 -5.31 -9.57
C VAL A 187 11.17 -6.21 -9.03
N GLN A 188 10.03 -6.26 -9.70
CA GLN A 188 8.89 -7.06 -9.26
C GLN A 188 8.22 -7.80 -10.41
N GLY A 189 7.43 -8.82 -10.08
CA GLY A 189 6.65 -9.56 -11.06
C GLY A 189 6.68 -11.05 -10.78
N ALA A 190 6.13 -11.84 -11.68
CA ALA A 190 6.15 -13.29 -11.58
C ALA A 190 6.94 -13.82 -12.79
N PRO A 191 8.15 -14.36 -12.58
CA PRO A 191 9.00 -14.81 -13.66
C PRO A 191 8.33 -15.91 -14.50
N GLU A 192 8.36 -15.78 -15.82
CA GLU A 192 7.85 -16.77 -16.77
C GLU A 192 8.97 -17.71 -17.26
N GLU A 193 8.61 -18.73 -18.04
CA GLU A 193 9.59 -19.67 -18.59
C GLU A 193 10.61 -18.95 -19.48
N ILE A 194 11.91 -19.06 -19.14
CA ILE A 194 12.98 -18.40 -19.89
C ILE A 194 13.33 -19.19 -21.15
N LYS A 195 13.45 -18.46 -22.27
CA LYS A 195 14.20 -18.90 -23.45
C LYS A 195 15.51 -18.12 -23.68
N THR A 196 15.70 -16.98 -23.01
CA THR A 196 16.83 -16.05 -23.17
C THR A 196 17.17 -15.32 -21.88
N THR A 197 18.45 -15.14 -21.57
CA THR A 197 18.92 -14.39 -20.39
C THR A 197 18.26 -13.00 -20.28
N THR A 198 17.83 -12.66 -19.06
CA THR A 198 17.24 -11.36 -18.73
C THR A 198 18.31 -10.47 -18.11
N TYR A 199 18.38 -9.21 -18.53
CA TYR A 199 19.31 -8.21 -17.98
C TYR A 199 18.54 -7.04 -17.39
N LEU A 200 18.97 -6.57 -16.23
CA LEU A 200 18.60 -5.26 -15.71
C LEU A 200 19.60 -4.24 -16.25
N ALA A 201 19.14 -3.36 -17.12
CA ALA A 201 19.96 -2.29 -17.67
C ALA A 201 19.70 -0.99 -16.90
N VAL A 202 20.79 -0.29 -16.55
CA VAL A 202 20.75 1.04 -15.95
C VAL A 202 21.62 1.96 -16.78
N ALA A 203 21.08 3.11 -17.14
CA ALA A 203 21.80 4.14 -17.86
C ALA A 203 21.73 5.49 -17.13
N ALA A 204 22.79 6.27 -17.24
CA ALA A 204 22.83 7.65 -16.78
C ALA A 204 23.38 8.58 -17.87
N ARG A 205 22.92 9.82 -17.86
CA ARG A 205 23.48 10.92 -18.65
C ARG A 205 23.55 12.18 -17.81
N ASP A 206 24.46 13.07 -18.15
CA ASP A 206 24.45 14.47 -17.70
C ASP A 206 23.55 15.33 -18.60
N ASP A 207 23.45 16.61 -18.25
CA ASP A 207 22.71 17.61 -19.03
C ASP A 207 23.55 18.33 -20.11
N TYR A 208 24.87 18.15 -20.09
CA TYR A 208 25.80 18.79 -21.04
C TYR A 208 25.81 18.08 -22.40
N HIS A 209 25.82 16.75 -22.43
CA HIS A 209 25.94 15.93 -23.63
C HIS A 209 24.61 15.70 -24.37
N GLY A 210 23.54 16.38 -23.94
CA GLY A 210 22.23 16.41 -24.58
C GLY A 210 21.43 15.12 -24.45
N ASN A 211 20.43 14.94 -25.31
CA ASN A 211 19.41 13.87 -25.21
C ASN A 211 19.59 12.72 -26.21
N SER A 212 20.72 12.66 -26.92
CA SER A 212 20.96 11.60 -27.90
C SER A 212 21.34 10.27 -27.23
N ASP A 213 21.15 9.13 -27.90
CA ASP A 213 21.53 7.81 -27.38
C ASP A 213 23.02 7.73 -26.98
N HIS A 214 23.88 8.52 -27.62
CA HIS A 214 25.31 8.57 -27.33
C HIS A 214 25.65 9.32 -26.03
N ALA A 215 24.71 10.08 -25.46
CA ALA A 215 24.90 10.76 -24.17
C ALA A 215 24.80 9.80 -22.98
N TRP A 216 24.19 8.64 -23.18
CA TRP A 216 23.95 7.67 -22.12
C TRP A 216 25.15 6.75 -21.90
N VAL A 217 25.56 6.62 -20.65
CA VAL A 217 26.48 5.59 -20.19
C VAL A 217 25.65 4.50 -19.52
N THR A 218 25.80 3.25 -19.98
CA THR A 218 24.92 2.13 -19.61
C THR A 218 25.72 0.98 -19.02
N THR A 219 25.22 0.41 -17.92
CA THR A 219 25.64 -0.89 -17.38
C THR A 219 24.48 -1.90 -17.41
N ARG A 220 24.80 -3.19 -17.36
CA ARG A 220 23.85 -4.29 -17.35
C ARG A 220 24.19 -5.27 -16.24
N PHE A 221 23.17 -5.68 -15.50
CA PHE A 221 23.26 -6.75 -14.51
C PHE A 221 22.55 -7.99 -15.03
N GLU A 222 23.23 -9.13 -14.99
CA GLU A 222 22.64 -10.42 -15.33
C GLU A 222 21.76 -10.91 -14.18
N LEU A 223 20.51 -11.27 -14.48
CA LEU A 223 19.61 -11.86 -13.49
C LEU A 223 19.89 -13.36 -13.32
N PRO A 224 19.65 -13.94 -12.12
CA PRO A 224 19.76 -15.37 -11.90
C PRO A 224 18.88 -16.20 -12.85
N VAL A 225 19.30 -17.44 -13.09
CA VAL A 225 18.51 -18.38 -13.90
C VAL A 225 17.19 -18.69 -13.20
N ILE A 226 16.09 -18.62 -13.95
CA ILE A 226 14.76 -19.00 -13.44
C ILE A 226 14.71 -20.52 -13.28
N THR A 227 14.42 -20.94 -12.04
CA THR A 227 14.16 -22.35 -11.74
C THR A 227 12.74 -22.74 -12.18
N PRO A 228 12.56 -23.93 -12.79
CA PRO A 228 11.25 -24.36 -13.28
C PRO A 228 10.28 -24.61 -12.12
N ASP A 229 9.00 -24.41 -12.43
CA ASP A 229 7.88 -24.68 -11.53
C ASP A 229 7.79 -26.18 -11.18
N GLN A 230 7.57 -26.52 -9.91
CA GLN A 230 7.23 -27.89 -9.54
C GLN A 230 5.71 -27.98 -9.34
N ASN A 231 5.09 -28.84 -10.16
CA ASN A 231 3.69 -29.18 -9.95
C ASN A 231 3.58 -30.08 -8.72
N ASP A 232 3.37 -29.47 -7.56
CA ASP A 232 2.86 -30.18 -6.40
C ASP A 232 1.35 -30.40 -6.55
N THR A 233 0.85 -31.50 -5.99
CA THR A 233 -0.57 -31.83 -5.95
C THR A 233 -1.26 -31.35 -4.68
N GLU A 234 -0.52 -30.95 -3.64
CA GLU A 234 -1.09 -30.51 -2.37
C GLU A 234 -0.80 -29.03 -2.08
N HIS A 235 -1.83 -28.30 -1.64
CA HIS A 235 -1.71 -26.90 -1.24
C HIS A 235 -2.73 -26.59 -0.13
N SER A 236 -2.32 -25.94 0.95
CA SER A 236 -3.14 -25.85 2.17
C SER A 236 -4.45 -25.06 2.03
N LEU A 237 -4.54 -24.17 1.05
CA LEU A 237 -5.79 -23.45 0.71
C LEU A 237 -6.80 -24.31 -0.10
N VAL A 238 -6.41 -25.48 -0.61
CA VAL A 238 -7.30 -26.37 -1.38
C VAL A 238 -8.23 -27.15 -0.44
N GLY A 239 -9.45 -27.44 -0.92
CA GLY A 239 -10.47 -28.23 -0.24
C GLY A 239 -11.56 -27.36 0.43
N ASP A 240 -11.30 -26.91 1.65
CA ASP A 240 -12.27 -26.15 2.44
C ASP A 240 -12.48 -24.72 1.94
N VAL A 241 -13.55 -24.08 2.41
CA VAL A 241 -13.78 -22.65 2.18
C VAL A 241 -12.76 -21.83 2.98
N VAL A 242 -12.09 -20.90 2.33
CA VAL A 242 -11.20 -19.91 2.95
C VAL A 242 -11.83 -18.53 2.87
N TYR A 243 -11.75 -17.79 3.98
CA TYR A 243 -12.29 -16.45 4.14
C TYR A 243 -11.17 -15.43 4.23
N ARG A 244 -11.43 -14.22 3.71
CA ARG A 244 -10.58 -13.03 3.87
C ARG A 244 -11.44 -11.78 4.02
N LEU A 245 -10.85 -10.72 4.57
CA LEU A 245 -11.49 -9.41 4.64
C LEU A 245 -11.03 -8.50 3.50
N GLU A 246 -11.99 -7.79 2.94
CA GLU A 246 -11.79 -6.88 1.82
C GLU A 246 -12.50 -5.56 2.06
N THR A 247 -12.12 -4.53 1.31
CA THR A 247 -12.69 -3.18 1.41
C THR A 247 -13.38 -2.77 0.11
N THR A 248 -14.46 -1.97 0.22
CA THR A 248 -15.18 -1.42 -0.93
C THR A 248 -15.88 -0.12 -0.56
N GLN A 249 -16.08 0.78 -1.52
CA GLN A 249 -16.97 1.94 -1.36
C GLN A 249 -18.40 1.64 -1.85
N ASN A 250 -18.64 0.44 -2.38
CA ASN A 250 -19.96 -0.01 -2.78
C ASN A 250 -20.21 -1.43 -2.26
N LEU A 251 -21.13 -1.54 -1.30
CA LEU A 251 -21.52 -2.82 -0.71
C LEU A 251 -23.02 -2.99 -0.87
N ALA A 252 -23.43 -4.10 -1.51
CA ALA A 252 -24.83 -4.43 -1.76
C ALA A 252 -25.66 -3.30 -2.44
N GLY A 253 -25.02 -2.52 -3.33
CA GLY A 253 -25.66 -1.42 -4.04
C GLY A 253 -25.72 -0.10 -3.25
N ILE A 254 -25.18 -0.06 -2.04
CA ILE A 254 -25.04 1.14 -1.23
C ILE A 254 -23.66 1.74 -1.50
N ALA A 255 -23.63 2.97 -2.00
CA ALA A 255 -22.41 3.75 -2.13
C ALA A 255 -22.10 4.46 -0.80
N TYR A 256 -20.86 4.34 -0.34
CA TYR A 256 -20.34 4.99 0.85
C TYR A 256 -19.32 6.04 0.46
N ALA A 257 -19.23 7.14 1.21
CA ALA A 257 -18.17 8.14 1.04
C ALA A 257 -16.79 7.60 1.48
N TYR A 258 -16.78 6.48 2.18
CA TYR A 258 -15.63 5.81 2.75
C TYR A 258 -15.62 4.32 2.38
N GLU A 259 -14.50 3.64 2.65
CA GLU A 259 -14.39 2.20 2.44
C GLU A 259 -14.95 1.42 3.63
N VAL A 260 -15.86 0.47 3.34
CA VAL A 260 -16.38 -0.48 4.32
C VAL A 260 -15.64 -1.80 4.22
N VAL A 261 -15.36 -2.42 5.37
CA VAL A 261 -14.80 -3.76 5.44
C VAL A 261 -15.93 -4.79 5.34
N TYR A 262 -15.74 -5.81 4.53
CA TYR A 262 -16.65 -6.95 4.35
C TYR A 262 -15.85 -8.24 4.18
N CYS A 263 -16.55 -9.38 4.19
CA CYS A 263 -15.93 -10.69 4.09
C CYS A 263 -16.16 -11.31 2.71
N GLU A 264 -15.12 -11.92 2.17
CA GLU A 264 -15.14 -12.75 0.96
C GLU A 264 -14.85 -14.20 1.30
N ALA A 265 -15.34 -15.11 0.46
CA ALA A 265 -15.14 -16.55 0.59
C ALA A 265 -14.69 -17.16 -0.74
N PHE A 266 -13.72 -18.06 -0.68
CA PHE A 266 -13.18 -18.79 -1.82
C PHE A 266 -13.16 -20.29 -1.52
N GLN A 267 -13.38 -21.12 -2.53
CA GLN A 267 -13.13 -22.56 -2.45
C GLN A 267 -12.37 -23.01 -3.69
N PHE A 268 -11.24 -23.69 -3.47
CA PHE A 268 -10.41 -24.28 -4.52
C PHE A 268 -10.59 -25.80 -4.48
N GLU A 269 -11.27 -26.36 -5.48
CA GLU A 269 -11.56 -27.80 -5.54
C GLU A 269 -11.57 -28.30 -6.98
N GLY A 270 -10.92 -29.43 -7.25
CA GLY A 270 -10.94 -30.07 -8.57
C GLY A 270 -10.38 -29.21 -9.72
N GLY A 271 -9.46 -28.28 -9.44
CA GLY A 271 -8.93 -27.33 -10.42
C GLY A 271 -9.87 -26.15 -10.73
N GLU A 272 -10.97 -26.02 -9.99
CA GLU A 272 -11.97 -24.96 -10.13
C GLU A 272 -11.93 -24.02 -8.91
N VAL A 273 -12.13 -22.72 -9.15
CA VAL A 273 -12.29 -21.74 -8.07
C VAL A 273 -13.75 -21.27 -8.02
N SER A 274 -14.33 -21.36 -6.82
CA SER A 274 -15.63 -20.79 -6.49
C SER A 274 -15.47 -19.61 -5.54
N TYR A 275 -16.33 -18.62 -5.67
CA TYR A 275 -16.25 -17.34 -4.95
C TYR A 275 -17.63 -16.84 -4.53
N ALA A 276 -17.67 -16.13 -3.41
CA ALA A 276 -18.78 -15.28 -2.98
C ALA A 276 -18.26 -14.08 -2.17
N ALA A 277 -19.00 -12.99 -2.21
CA ALA A 277 -18.80 -11.81 -1.37
C ALA A 277 -20.01 -11.61 -0.46
N SER A 278 -19.75 -11.16 0.77
CA SER A 278 -20.83 -10.74 1.66
C SER A 278 -21.52 -9.49 1.11
N HIS A 279 -22.82 -9.37 1.39
CA HIS A 279 -23.62 -8.21 1.09
C HIS A 279 -23.83 -7.33 2.34
N ASN A 280 -23.13 -7.60 3.44
CA ASN A 280 -23.22 -6.83 4.68
C ASN A 280 -21.87 -6.80 5.41
N LYS A 281 -21.78 -5.93 6.43
CA LYS A 281 -20.55 -5.69 7.20
C LYS A 281 -20.29 -6.70 8.32
N ARG A 282 -21.16 -7.70 8.52
CA ARG A 282 -21.20 -8.53 9.75
C ARG A 282 -21.06 -10.03 9.52
N GLN A 283 -21.33 -10.52 8.33
CA GLN A 283 -21.36 -11.95 8.04
C GLN A 283 -20.43 -12.29 6.90
N CYS A 284 -19.82 -13.45 6.97
CA CYS A 284 -19.13 -14.07 5.84
C CYS A 284 -20.13 -14.88 4.99
N PRO A 285 -19.87 -15.04 3.68
CA PRO A 285 -20.69 -15.91 2.84
C PRO A 285 -20.81 -17.33 3.40
N GLU A 286 -21.90 -18.02 3.08
CA GLU A 286 -22.04 -19.45 3.33
C GLU A 286 -21.47 -20.27 2.16
N LYS A 287 -21.15 -21.54 2.41
CA LYS A 287 -20.72 -22.45 1.33
C LYS A 287 -21.75 -22.53 0.19
N GLY A 288 -23.04 -22.41 0.51
CA GLY A 288 -24.12 -22.41 -0.49
C GLY A 288 -24.18 -21.18 -1.39
N ASP A 289 -23.52 -20.09 -1.00
CA ASP A 289 -23.48 -18.83 -1.77
C ASP A 289 -22.40 -18.85 -2.87
N LEU A 290 -21.42 -19.76 -2.74
CA LEU A 290 -20.27 -19.86 -3.63
C LEU A 290 -20.69 -20.22 -5.05
N LYS A 291 -20.18 -19.46 -6.02
CA LYS A 291 -20.38 -19.69 -7.45
C LYS A 291 -19.05 -19.93 -8.12
N LYS A 292 -19.02 -20.88 -9.06
CA LYS A 292 -17.83 -21.12 -9.88
C LYS A 292 -17.51 -19.89 -10.72
N VAL A 293 -16.30 -19.36 -10.57
CA VAL A 293 -15.85 -18.15 -11.27
C VAL A 293 -14.62 -18.38 -12.15
N GLY A 294 -13.92 -19.50 -11.99
CA GLY A 294 -12.66 -19.71 -12.69
C GLY A 294 -12.02 -21.07 -12.48
N LYS A 295 -10.71 -21.11 -12.74
CA LYS A 295 -9.84 -22.28 -12.56
C LYS A 295 -8.61 -21.91 -11.73
N TYR A 296 -7.95 -22.91 -11.16
CA TYR A 296 -6.65 -22.72 -10.54
C TYR A 296 -5.68 -23.85 -10.92
N LYS A 297 -4.38 -23.60 -10.75
CA LYS A 297 -3.33 -24.63 -10.75
C LYS A 297 -2.43 -24.41 -9.53
N ILE A 298 -1.86 -25.50 -9.02
CA ILE A 298 -0.88 -25.47 -7.94
C ILE A 298 0.51 -25.30 -8.56
N SER A 299 1.36 -24.52 -7.90
CA SER A 299 2.75 -24.22 -8.24
C SER A 299 3.48 -24.01 -6.92
N ASP A 300 4.06 -25.10 -6.40
CA ASP A 300 4.64 -25.15 -5.06
C ASP A 300 3.71 -24.58 -3.97
N ASP A 301 4.19 -23.63 -3.17
CA ASP A 301 3.43 -22.90 -2.12
C ASP A 301 2.44 -21.87 -2.69
N SER A 302 2.17 -21.90 -4.00
CA SER A 302 1.32 -20.94 -4.69
C SER A 302 0.13 -21.59 -5.41
N LEU A 303 -1.00 -20.88 -5.39
CA LEU A 303 -2.12 -21.09 -6.31
C LEU A 303 -2.10 -20.04 -7.40
N ILE A 304 -2.09 -20.49 -8.65
CA ILE A 304 -2.22 -19.61 -9.81
C ILE A 304 -3.68 -19.67 -10.24
N VAL A 305 -4.40 -18.59 -9.93
CA VAL A 305 -5.85 -18.48 -10.03
C VAL A 305 -6.21 -17.69 -11.29
N TYR A 306 -7.12 -18.23 -12.10
CA TYR A 306 -7.59 -17.64 -13.35
C TYR A 306 -9.09 -17.36 -13.25
N VAL A 307 -9.47 -16.09 -13.21
CA VAL A 307 -10.87 -15.64 -13.12
C VAL A 307 -11.15 -14.64 -14.23
N GLN A 308 -12.07 -14.96 -15.13
CA GLN A 308 -12.50 -14.07 -16.24
C GLN A 308 -11.35 -13.42 -17.05
N GLY A 309 -10.25 -14.15 -17.29
CA GLY A 309 -9.09 -13.64 -18.03
C GLY A 309 -8.06 -12.90 -17.18
N VAL A 310 -8.36 -12.65 -15.90
CA VAL A 310 -7.40 -12.18 -14.91
C VAL A 310 -6.63 -13.37 -14.34
N ARG A 311 -5.32 -13.21 -14.22
CA ARG A 311 -4.42 -14.16 -13.54
C ARG A 311 -3.94 -13.55 -12.23
N GLN A 312 -4.12 -14.28 -11.14
CA GLN A 312 -3.55 -13.96 -9.83
C GLN A 312 -2.64 -15.10 -9.36
N ILE A 313 -1.68 -14.78 -8.51
CA ILE A 313 -0.84 -15.77 -7.84
C ILE A 313 -0.94 -15.56 -6.35
N TRP A 314 -1.39 -16.59 -5.64
CA TRP A 314 -1.66 -16.59 -4.21
C TRP A 314 -0.60 -17.46 -3.55
N THR A 315 0.34 -16.86 -2.81
CA THR A 315 1.46 -17.57 -2.20
C THR A 315 1.31 -17.56 -0.69
N ILE A 316 1.34 -18.73 -0.05
CA ILE A 316 1.35 -18.81 1.41
C ILE A 316 2.75 -18.44 1.89
N LYS A 317 2.85 -17.37 2.67
CA LYS A 317 4.12 -16.94 3.28
C LYS A 317 4.30 -17.51 4.69
N LYS A 318 3.21 -17.77 5.41
CA LYS A 318 3.24 -18.40 6.73
C LYS A 318 1.92 -19.05 7.10
N GLU A 319 2.00 -20.28 7.64
CA GLU A 319 0.89 -20.93 8.33
C GLU A 319 1.17 -21.01 9.83
N TYR A 320 0.17 -20.69 10.64
CA TYR A 320 0.32 -20.76 12.09
C TYR A 320 -1.03 -20.95 12.80
N PRO A 321 -1.06 -21.66 13.94
CA PRO A 321 -2.24 -21.67 14.79
C PRO A 321 -2.48 -20.26 15.35
N SER A 322 -3.74 -19.88 15.48
CA SER A 322 -4.10 -18.60 16.08
C SER A 322 -3.75 -18.57 17.56
N GLN A 323 -3.24 -17.43 18.04
CA GLN A 323 -2.98 -17.22 19.47
C GLN A 323 -4.21 -16.65 20.19
N VAL A 324 -5.13 -16.02 19.45
CA VAL A 324 -6.35 -15.41 20.01
C VAL A 324 -7.60 -16.29 19.89
N HIS A 325 -7.68 -17.16 18.88
CA HIS A 325 -8.84 -18.02 18.66
C HIS A 325 -8.43 -19.49 18.62
N GLU A 326 -8.79 -20.22 19.67
CA GLU A 326 -8.64 -21.68 19.72
C GLU A 326 -9.24 -22.35 18.47
N ASP A 327 -8.65 -23.47 18.05
CA ASP A 327 -9.04 -24.24 16.87
C ASP A 327 -9.08 -23.47 15.53
N THR A 328 -8.39 -22.32 15.48
CA THR A 328 -8.25 -21.52 14.26
C THR A 328 -6.83 -21.60 13.75
N ARG A 329 -6.68 -21.82 12.44
CA ARG A 329 -5.40 -21.72 11.73
C ARG A 329 -5.45 -20.52 10.80
N ASN A 330 -4.37 -19.74 10.82
CA ASN A 330 -4.19 -18.59 9.96
C ASN A 330 -3.26 -18.95 8.79
N TYR A 331 -3.62 -18.45 7.61
CA TYR A 331 -2.87 -18.60 6.37
C TYR A 331 -2.51 -17.20 5.88
N PHE A 332 -1.33 -16.72 6.28
CA PHE A 332 -0.84 -15.44 5.80
C PHE A 332 -0.40 -15.60 4.35
N THR A 333 -1.16 -14.99 3.45
CA THR A 333 -1.12 -15.24 2.01
C THR A 333 -0.96 -13.92 1.27
N THR A 334 0.03 -13.86 0.39
CA THR A 334 0.23 -12.74 -0.55
C THR A 334 -0.47 -13.04 -1.86
N VAL A 335 -1.19 -12.06 -2.40
CA VAL A 335 -1.85 -12.13 -3.71
C VAL A 335 -1.20 -11.13 -4.65
N PHE A 336 -0.59 -11.63 -5.72
CA PHE A 336 -0.07 -10.82 -6.82
C PHE A 336 -1.02 -10.85 -8.00
N ASP A 337 -1.49 -9.69 -8.47
CA ASP A 337 -2.46 -9.58 -9.57
C ASP A 337 -1.82 -9.35 -10.96
N GLY A 338 -0.50 -9.46 -11.06
CA GLY A 338 0.26 -9.08 -12.25
C GLY A 338 0.79 -7.65 -12.22
N LYS A 339 0.29 -6.81 -11.30
CA LYS A 339 0.79 -5.46 -11.08
C LYS A 339 1.25 -5.26 -9.64
N GLN A 340 0.42 -5.53 -8.66
CA GLN A 340 0.69 -5.19 -7.27
C GLN A 340 0.45 -6.38 -6.35
N PHE A 341 0.98 -6.25 -5.15
CA PHE A 341 0.77 -7.20 -4.07
C PHE A 341 -0.29 -6.69 -3.11
N GLU A 342 -1.06 -7.62 -2.55
CA GLU A 342 -1.84 -7.45 -1.34
C GLU A 342 -1.62 -8.66 -0.44
N SER A 343 -1.50 -8.46 0.87
CA SER A 343 -1.34 -9.55 1.83
C SER A 343 -2.54 -9.66 2.75
N TYR A 344 -2.91 -10.89 3.10
CA TYR A 344 -4.08 -11.20 3.91
C TYR A 344 -3.79 -12.29 4.94
N THR A 345 -4.31 -12.12 6.15
CA THR A 345 -4.47 -13.22 7.09
C THR A 345 -5.79 -13.93 6.81
N MET A 346 -5.72 -15.05 6.08
CA MET A 346 -6.91 -15.83 5.70
C MET A 346 -7.20 -16.94 6.71
N GLN A 347 -8.47 -17.34 6.83
CA GLN A 347 -8.91 -18.39 7.77
C GLN A 347 -9.94 -19.32 7.13
N LYS A 348 -9.90 -20.61 7.48
CA LYS A 348 -10.95 -21.57 7.12
C LYS A 348 -12.11 -21.57 8.13
N ASN A 349 -11.88 -21.10 9.35
CA ASN A 349 -12.89 -20.98 10.38
C ASN A 349 -13.71 -19.69 10.17
N LYS A 350 -14.94 -19.86 9.66
CA LYS A 350 -15.88 -18.75 9.43
C LYS A 350 -16.13 -17.91 10.68
N GLN A 351 -16.39 -18.56 11.81
CA GLN A 351 -16.76 -17.87 13.05
C GLN A 351 -15.62 -17.00 13.57
N SER A 352 -14.37 -17.47 13.45
CA SER A 352 -13.19 -16.69 13.81
C SER A 352 -13.01 -15.48 12.91
N MET A 353 -13.26 -15.61 11.61
CA MET A 353 -13.22 -14.47 10.69
C MET A 353 -14.34 -13.46 11.00
N GLU A 354 -15.54 -13.95 11.32
CA GLU A 354 -16.67 -13.11 11.70
C GLU A 354 -16.43 -12.35 13.02
N LYS A 355 -15.67 -12.90 13.97
CA LYS A 355 -15.27 -12.13 15.17
C LYS A 355 -14.50 -10.86 14.80
N ARG A 356 -13.65 -10.90 13.76
CA ARG A 356 -12.86 -9.75 13.26
C ARG A 356 -13.72 -8.65 12.65
N ILE A 357 -14.92 -8.98 12.15
CA ILE A 357 -15.89 -8.02 11.63
C ILE A 357 -17.09 -7.74 12.55
N ASN A 358 -17.06 -8.24 13.79
CA ASN A 358 -18.08 -8.00 14.81
C ASN A 358 -17.43 -7.65 16.17
N ALA A 359 -16.30 -6.95 16.17
CA ALA A 359 -15.58 -6.62 17.39
C ALA A 359 -16.40 -5.64 18.25
N PRO A 360 -16.89 -6.02 19.45
CA PRO A 360 -17.63 -5.09 20.29
C PRO A 360 -16.72 -4.01 20.88
N THR A 361 -17.20 -2.77 20.94
CA THR A 361 -16.47 -1.66 21.57
C THR A 361 -17.41 -0.64 22.23
N GLY A 362 -16.86 0.33 22.97
CA GLY A 362 -17.58 1.49 23.50
C GLY A 362 -18.26 1.35 24.88
N ARG A 363 -18.56 0.13 25.36
CA ARG A 363 -19.30 -0.02 26.64
C ARG A 363 -18.49 0.45 27.86
N TYR A 364 -17.18 0.29 27.78
CA TYR A 364 -16.21 0.74 28.76
C TYR A 364 -14.91 1.11 28.06
N LEU A 365 -14.11 1.98 28.70
CA LEU A 365 -12.86 2.46 28.15
C LEU A 365 -11.92 1.30 27.78
N ARG A 366 -11.33 1.36 26.58
CA ARG A 366 -10.39 0.34 26.04
C ARG A 366 -11.00 -1.07 25.94
N GLN A 367 -12.30 -1.16 25.62
CA GLN A 367 -12.92 -2.41 25.18
C GLN A 367 -12.39 -2.80 23.79
N ILE A 368 -11.32 -3.61 23.78
CA ILE A 368 -10.64 -4.07 22.56
C ILE A 368 -10.87 -5.58 22.37
N SER A 369 -11.20 -5.96 21.14
CA SER A 369 -11.05 -7.34 20.67
C SER A 369 -9.75 -7.45 19.88
N PHE A 370 -8.82 -8.27 20.36
CA PHE A 370 -7.54 -8.49 19.70
C PHE A 370 -7.66 -9.59 18.64
N PHE A 371 -6.84 -9.51 17.61
CA PHE A 371 -6.70 -10.51 16.55
C PHE A 371 -5.22 -10.70 16.23
N ASP A 372 -4.83 -11.91 15.82
CA ASP A 372 -3.46 -12.14 15.40
C ASP A 372 -3.10 -11.24 14.24
N TYR A 373 -1.88 -10.73 14.26
CA TYR A 373 -1.33 -9.90 13.21
C TYR A 373 0.16 -10.21 13.05
N LEU A 374 0.64 -10.33 11.81
CA LEU A 374 2.03 -10.65 11.56
C LEU A 374 2.84 -9.38 11.30
N LEU A 375 3.88 -9.19 12.10
CA LEU A 375 4.89 -8.16 11.90
C LEU A 375 6.10 -8.79 11.19
N PRO A 376 6.51 -8.30 10.00
CA PRO A 376 7.72 -8.78 9.35
C PRO A 376 8.96 -8.53 10.22
N LEU A 377 9.94 -9.42 10.12
CA LEU A 377 11.23 -9.27 10.80
C LEU A 377 12.32 -8.90 9.78
N PRO A 378 13.28 -8.02 10.11
CA PRO A 378 14.38 -7.66 9.21
C PRO A 378 15.24 -8.85 8.76
N SER A 379 15.32 -9.91 9.59
CA SER A 379 16.02 -11.15 9.28
C SER A 379 15.27 -12.08 8.31
N GLY A 380 14.09 -11.66 7.83
CA GLY A 380 13.11 -12.55 7.22
C GLY A 380 12.23 -13.24 8.27
N GLY A 381 11.04 -13.66 7.81
CA GLY A 381 10.02 -14.28 8.67
C GLY A 381 9.11 -13.25 9.36
N TYR A 382 8.36 -13.74 10.36
CA TYR A 382 7.28 -12.98 11.00
C TYR A 382 7.22 -13.19 12.51
N LEU A 383 7.03 -12.10 13.25
CA LEU A 383 6.60 -12.09 14.64
C LEU A 383 5.07 -12.11 14.70
N VAL A 384 4.51 -13.01 15.51
CA VAL A 384 3.07 -13.01 15.80
C VAL A 384 2.82 -11.96 16.88
N ALA A 385 2.03 -10.96 16.52
CA ALA A 385 1.54 -9.89 17.37
C ALA A 385 0.01 -9.98 17.46
N GLU A 386 -0.56 -9.09 18.25
CA GLU A 386 -1.99 -8.87 18.36
C GLU A 386 -2.32 -7.43 18.03
N ALA A 387 -3.30 -7.23 17.15
CA ALA A 387 -3.83 -5.92 16.80
C ALA A 387 -5.33 -5.85 17.09
N GLY A 388 -5.79 -4.72 17.61
CA GLY A 388 -7.20 -4.47 17.87
C GLY A 388 -7.42 -2.99 18.16
N ASN A 389 -8.60 -2.47 17.83
CA ASN A 389 -8.96 -1.08 18.05
C ASN A 389 -10.12 -1.00 19.05
N TYR A 390 -10.32 0.16 19.68
CA TYR A 390 -11.50 0.49 20.46
C TYR A 390 -12.01 1.87 20.08
N ILE A 391 -13.30 2.09 20.30
CA ILE A 391 -13.92 3.40 20.18
C ILE A 391 -14.59 3.71 21.50
N TYR A 392 -14.34 4.86 22.11
CA TYR A 392 -14.95 5.25 23.38
C TYR A 392 -15.31 6.74 23.44
N HIS A 393 -16.55 7.04 23.84
CA HIS A 393 -17.05 8.40 23.96
C HIS A 393 -17.14 8.79 25.45
N TYR A 394 -16.51 9.89 25.83
CA TYR A 394 -16.44 10.37 27.21
C TYR A 394 -17.63 11.26 27.64
N GLY A 395 -18.68 11.33 26.81
CA GLY A 395 -19.81 12.21 27.04
C GLY A 395 -19.39 13.65 26.77
N THR A 396 -19.54 14.55 27.75
CA THR A 396 -19.20 15.97 27.58
C THR A 396 -17.76 16.31 27.93
N LYS A 397 -16.94 15.32 28.29
CA LYS A 397 -15.55 15.56 28.69
C LYS A 397 -14.68 15.60 27.43
N VAL A 398 -14.01 16.73 27.24
CA VAL A 398 -12.97 16.90 26.21
C VAL A 398 -11.75 16.06 26.58
N VAL A 399 -11.24 15.28 25.63
CA VAL A 399 -10.11 14.36 25.82
C VAL A 399 -8.96 14.56 24.84
N GLY A 400 -9.19 15.18 23.69
CA GLY A 400 -8.13 15.42 22.71
C GLY A 400 -7.85 16.90 22.41
N PRO A 401 -6.81 17.18 21.60
CA PRO A 401 -6.30 18.52 21.34
C PRO A 401 -7.24 19.42 20.52
N HIS A 402 -8.22 18.85 19.83
CA HIS A 402 -9.17 19.54 18.95
C HIS A 402 -10.55 19.78 19.58
N GLY A 403 -10.73 19.46 20.86
CA GLY A 403 -12.00 19.63 21.58
C GLY A 403 -12.93 18.42 21.50
N GLU A 404 -12.46 17.31 20.96
CA GLU A 404 -13.14 16.04 20.84
C GLU A 404 -13.40 15.36 22.20
N SER A 405 -14.51 14.65 22.27
CA SER A 405 -14.92 13.82 23.41
C SER A 405 -14.83 12.32 23.12
N LEU A 406 -14.29 11.98 21.95
CA LEU A 406 -14.10 10.65 21.42
C LEU A 406 -12.61 10.29 21.45
N GLU A 407 -12.30 9.05 21.82
CA GLU A 407 -10.96 8.45 21.75
C GLU A 407 -11.06 7.09 21.06
N SER A 408 -10.11 6.80 20.17
CA SER A 408 -10.05 5.52 19.49
C SER A 408 -8.66 5.24 18.93
N ASP A 409 -7.99 4.23 19.48
CA ASP A 409 -6.65 3.85 19.05
C ASP A 409 -6.59 2.39 18.60
N LEU A 410 -5.89 2.15 17.49
CA LEU A 410 -5.43 0.81 17.18
C LEU A 410 -4.29 0.46 18.12
N ASN A 411 -4.45 -0.57 18.92
CA ASN A 411 -3.43 -1.10 19.81
C ASN A 411 -2.74 -2.30 19.14
N LEU A 412 -1.42 -2.27 19.11
CA LEU A 412 -0.56 -3.35 18.64
C LEU A 412 0.38 -3.81 19.76
N ARG A 413 0.33 -5.10 20.09
CA ARG A 413 1.13 -5.68 21.19
C ARG A 413 1.66 -7.06 20.84
N THR A 414 2.63 -7.52 21.61
CA THR A 414 3.31 -8.82 21.42
C THR A 414 3.43 -9.55 22.75
N TYR A 415 3.78 -10.84 22.66
CA TYR A 415 4.08 -11.70 23.81
C TYR A 415 5.59 -11.78 24.09
N GLY A 416 6.26 -10.64 24.29
CA GLY A 416 7.64 -10.62 24.80
C GLY A 416 8.55 -9.54 24.22
N PRO A 417 8.73 -9.44 22.88
CA PRO A 417 9.60 -8.42 22.30
C PRO A 417 8.96 -7.03 22.41
N ASN A 418 9.70 -6.03 22.86
CA ASN A 418 9.20 -4.65 22.82
C ASN A 418 8.95 -4.19 21.39
N LEU A 419 7.94 -3.35 21.22
CA LEU A 419 7.68 -2.66 19.96
C LEU A 419 8.06 -1.18 20.07
N TYR A 420 8.60 -0.65 18.97
CA TYR A 420 9.00 0.76 18.84
C TYR A 420 8.36 1.36 17.58
N CYS A 421 7.92 2.61 17.66
CA CYS A 421 7.31 3.31 16.53
C CYS A 421 8.28 3.45 15.36
N SER A 422 9.57 3.66 15.64
CA SER A 422 10.63 3.74 14.62
C SER A 422 10.72 2.51 13.73
N ASP A 423 10.32 1.35 14.25
CA ASP A 423 10.52 0.06 13.59
C ASP A 423 9.25 -0.41 12.88
N VAL A 424 8.08 -0.04 13.40
CA VAL A 424 6.78 -0.55 12.94
C VAL A 424 6.01 0.48 12.12
N ALA A 425 5.97 1.75 12.53
CA ALA A 425 5.17 2.77 11.86
C ALA A 425 5.65 3.01 10.41
N ILE A 426 6.94 2.79 10.16
CA ILE A 426 7.56 2.92 8.84
C ILE A 426 6.95 1.99 7.78
N TRP A 427 6.22 0.95 8.18
CA TRP A 427 5.61 -0.01 7.26
C TRP A 427 4.31 0.47 6.65
N TYR A 428 3.67 1.48 7.24
CA TYR A 428 2.33 1.90 6.85
C TYR A 428 2.32 3.26 6.17
N HIS A 429 1.34 3.44 5.30
CA HIS A 429 1.14 4.67 4.54
C HIS A 429 -0.10 5.44 5.02
N SER A 430 -1.11 4.74 5.52
CA SER A 430 -2.33 5.38 6.01
C SER A 430 -3.06 4.46 6.97
N HIS A 431 -3.89 5.06 7.83
CA HIS A 431 -4.92 4.37 8.58
C HIS A 431 -6.15 5.25 8.67
N VAL A 432 -7.33 4.64 8.64
CA VAL A 432 -8.61 5.34 8.63
C VAL A 432 -9.61 4.54 9.45
N ILE A 433 -10.42 5.24 10.23
CA ILE A 433 -11.68 4.72 10.75
C ILE A 433 -12.84 5.44 10.06
N ALA A 434 -13.88 4.70 9.71
CA ALA A 434 -15.07 5.32 9.15
C ALA A 434 -16.36 4.55 9.45
N GLY A 435 -17.45 5.29 9.59
CA GLY A 435 -18.79 4.76 9.81
C GLY A 435 -19.81 5.88 9.85
N GLN A 436 -21.09 5.51 9.79
CA GLN A 436 -22.16 6.49 9.90
C GLN A 436 -22.21 7.01 11.35
N GLY A 437 -22.12 8.33 11.53
CA GLY A 437 -22.39 8.98 12.80
C GLY A 437 -23.89 9.24 13.01
N ASP A 438 -24.23 9.83 14.15
CA ASP A 438 -25.56 10.35 14.39
C ASP A 438 -25.92 11.45 13.36
N TYR A 439 -27.21 11.73 13.21
CA TYR A 439 -27.76 12.67 12.23
C TYR A 439 -27.39 12.38 10.77
N GLN A 440 -26.95 11.14 10.46
CA GLN A 440 -26.53 10.71 9.12
C GLN A 440 -25.30 11.46 8.59
N ILE A 441 -24.45 11.94 9.50
CA ILE A 441 -23.16 12.53 9.16
C ILE A 441 -22.11 11.44 9.25
N ASP A 442 -21.41 11.16 8.16
CA ASP A 442 -20.35 10.16 8.16
C ASP A 442 -19.17 10.65 9.02
N ILE A 443 -18.69 9.79 9.90
CA ILE A 443 -17.43 9.97 10.61
C ILE A 443 -16.36 9.31 9.75
N ILE A 444 -15.38 10.09 9.31
CA ILE A 444 -14.21 9.62 8.58
C ILE A 444 -13.02 10.29 9.26
N SER A 445 -12.21 9.50 9.94
CA SER A 445 -11.11 10.01 10.75
C SER A 445 -9.80 9.34 10.34
N ASP A 446 -8.78 10.18 10.21
CA ASP A 446 -7.43 9.90 9.73
C ASP A 446 -6.40 10.64 10.63
N PRO A 447 -5.09 10.34 10.53
CA PRO A 447 -4.07 11.05 11.29
C PRO A 447 -3.91 12.47 10.76
N ASN A 448 -3.37 13.36 11.59
CA ASN A 448 -3.61 14.81 11.54
C ASN A 448 -3.55 15.39 10.11
N PRO A 449 -4.66 15.89 9.55
CA PRO A 449 -4.72 16.35 8.16
C PRO A 449 -3.86 17.61 7.92
N ASP A 450 -3.51 18.35 8.98
CA ASP A 450 -2.76 19.60 8.90
C ASP A 450 -1.23 19.41 8.97
N ASP A 451 -0.74 18.19 9.27
CA ASP A 451 0.69 17.87 9.29
C ASP A 451 1.03 16.64 8.42
N PRO A 452 1.53 16.83 7.19
CA PRO A 452 1.87 15.72 6.29
C PRO A 452 3.07 14.87 6.77
N THR A 453 3.71 15.25 7.87
CA THR A 453 4.81 14.49 8.49
C THR A 453 4.31 13.20 9.15
N TYR A 454 3.06 13.18 9.62
CA TYR A 454 2.49 12.07 10.39
C TYR A 454 1.48 11.26 9.56
N GLN A 455 1.97 10.49 8.59
CA GLN A 455 1.11 9.54 7.85
C GLN A 455 0.53 8.43 8.74
N ILE A 456 1.17 8.21 9.90
CA ILE A 456 0.77 7.29 10.96
C ILE A 456 1.13 7.97 12.27
N ASP A 457 0.14 8.36 13.08
CA ASP A 457 0.41 8.87 14.43
C ASP A 457 0.61 7.68 15.37
N CYS A 458 1.84 7.48 15.85
CA CYS A 458 2.23 6.32 16.63
C CYS A 458 2.74 6.73 18.01
N HIS A 459 2.23 6.04 19.03
CA HIS A 459 2.66 6.22 20.41
C HIS A 459 3.13 4.91 21.04
N GLU A 460 4.15 5.01 21.87
CA GLU A 460 4.70 3.90 22.64
C GLU A 460 4.15 3.94 24.07
N PHE A 461 3.68 2.81 24.57
CA PHE A 461 3.19 2.71 25.94
C PHE A 461 3.57 1.37 26.60
N ILE A 462 3.63 1.36 27.93
CA ILE A 462 3.89 0.14 28.70
C ILE A 462 2.59 -0.63 28.89
N SER A 463 2.44 -1.76 28.17
CA SER A 463 1.24 -2.60 28.21
C SER A 463 1.25 -3.63 29.34
N ALA A 464 2.43 -4.04 29.80
CA ALA A 464 2.58 -4.91 30.97
C ALA A 464 3.60 -4.33 31.96
N PRO A 465 3.15 -3.60 33.00
CA PRO A 465 4.04 -2.94 33.96
C PRO A 465 5.01 -3.88 34.70
N ALA A 466 4.60 -5.14 34.92
CA ALA A 466 5.43 -6.13 35.63
C ALA A 466 6.68 -6.55 34.85
N THR A 467 6.59 -6.59 33.51
CA THR A 467 7.71 -6.97 32.63
C THR A 467 8.34 -5.76 31.94
N GLY A 468 7.70 -4.59 32.02
CA GLY A 468 8.09 -3.41 31.25
C GLY A 468 7.82 -3.55 29.75
N GLN A 469 6.91 -4.47 29.35
CA GLN A 469 6.59 -4.71 27.96
C GLN A 469 6.08 -3.42 27.30
N GLN A 470 6.73 -3.03 26.21
CA GLN A 470 6.31 -1.90 25.39
C GLN A 470 5.43 -2.36 24.23
N SER A 471 4.38 -1.59 23.95
CA SER A 471 3.41 -1.80 22.88
C SER A 471 3.10 -0.47 22.21
N LEU A 472 2.43 -0.53 21.06
CA LEU A 472 2.15 0.64 20.24
C LEU A 472 0.65 0.93 20.21
N SER A 473 0.31 2.20 20.12
CA SER A 473 -1.02 2.65 19.72
C SER A 473 -0.90 3.55 18.49
N PHE A 474 -1.84 3.42 17.55
CA PHE A 474 -1.98 4.36 16.44
C PHE A 474 -3.23 5.20 16.62
N ASP A 475 -3.04 6.50 16.76
CA ASP A 475 -4.08 7.49 17.10
C ASP A 475 -4.69 8.11 15.84
N LEU A 476 -5.93 8.57 15.96
CA LEU A 476 -6.71 9.18 14.88
C LEU A 476 -7.36 10.47 15.38
N ASN A 477 -7.56 11.44 14.49
CA ASN A 477 -8.11 12.74 14.88
C ASN A 477 -9.62 12.79 14.69
N TYR A 478 -10.32 13.23 15.73
CA TYR A 478 -11.78 13.37 15.71
C TYR A 478 -12.19 14.83 15.79
N SER A 479 -13.36 15.11 15.23
CA SER A 479 -14.03 16.39 15.34
C SER A 479 -14.79 16.49 16.68
N PRO A 480 -14.89 17.68 17.29
CA PRO A 480 -15.80 17.90 18.42
C PRO A 480 -17.28 17.67 18.06
N TYR A 481 -17.61 17.52 16.78
CA TYR A 481 -18.96 17.25 16.27
C TYR A 481 -19.18 15.78 15.89
N ASP A 482 -18.18 14.90 16.05
CA ASP A 482 -18.34 13.48 15.77
C ASP A 482 -19.22 12.83 16.85
N GLU A 483 -20.43 12.43 16.47
CA GLU A 483 -21.38 11.73 17.33
C GLU A 483 -21.54 10.28 16.86
N LEU A 484 -21.21 9.32 17.71
CA LEU A 484 -21.29 7.90 17.37
C LEU A 484 -22.72 7.36 17.49
N LEU A 485 -23.08 6.46 16.59
CA LEU A 485 -24.38 5.79 16.58
C LEU A 485 -24.32 4.42 17.28
N ASP A 486 -25.11 4.24 18.34
CA ASP A 486 -25.19 2.95 19.06
C ASP A 486 -25.63 1.81 18.14
N GLY A 487 -24.86 0.72 18.14
CA GLY A 487 -25.08 -0.46 17.29
C GLY A 487 -24.50 -0.36 15.87
N GLU A 488 -24.01 0.81 15.47
CA GLU A 488 -23.40 1.02 14.15
C GLU A 488 -22.06 0.28 14.02
N VAL A 489 -21.70 -0.03 12.78
CA VAL A 489 -20.48 -0.75 12.44
C VAL A 489 -19.48 0.23 11.81
N TYR A 490 -18.41 0.50 12.55
CA TYR A 490 -17.28 1.32 12.11
C TYR A 490 -16.17 0.44 11.55
N SER A 491 -15.73 0.72 10.33
CA SER A 491 -14.64 0.03 9.65
C SER A 491 -13.32 0.72 9.97
N TYR A 492 -12.31 -0.06 10.36
CA TYR A 492 -10.94 0.43 10.51
C TYR A 492 -10.03 -0.28 9.51
N ILE A 493 -9.20 0.49 8.82
CA ILE A 493 -8.30 0.03 7.77
C ILE A 493 -6.92 0.65 8.01
N LEU A 494 -5.90 -0.17 8.21
CA LEU A 494 -4.49 0.24 8.29
C LEU A 494 -3.75 -0.33 7.08
N ARG A 495 -3.21 0.55 6.23
CA ARG A 495 -2.62 0.19 4.94
C ARG A 495 -1.10 0.18 5.00
N PRO A 496 -0.45 -0.91 4.57
CA PRO A 496 0.98 -0.89 4.34
C PRO A 496 1.33 0.07 3.20
N LYS A 497 2.59 0.48 3.15
CA LYS A 497 3.13 1.11 1.95
C LYS A 497 3.06 0.12 0.77
N PRO A 498 2.78 0.59 -0.47
CA PRO A 498 2.66 -0.31 -1.63
C PRO A 498 3.86 -1.21 -1.85
N GLU A 499 5.07 -0.70 -1.63
CA GLU A 499 6.34 -1.43 -1.74
C GLU A 499 6.54 -2.49 -0.64
N LEU A 500 5.70 -2.50 0.40
CA LEU A 500 5.72 -3.45 1.51
C LEU A 500 4.51 -4.39 1.53
N ALA A 501 3.60 -4.26 0.57
CA ALA A 501 2.35 -5.00 0.53
C ALA A 501 2.53 -6.51 0.24
N ASP A 502 3.73 -6.95 -0.17
CA ASP A 502 4.11 -8.36 -0.35
C ASP A 502 4.56 -9.05 0.96
N HIS A 503 4.64 -8.30 2.06
CA HIS A 503 5.03 -8.83 3.36
C HIS A 503 4.27 -8.22 4.55
N VAL A 504 3.42 -7.21 4.34
CA VAL A 504 2.57 -6.62 5.39
C VAL A 504 1.11 -6.68 4.95
N GLU A 505 0.24 -7.20 5.81
CA GLU A 505 -1.21 -7.21 5.57
C GLU A 505 -1.82 -5.81 5.71
N GLU A 506 -2.80 -5.48 4.85
CA GLU A 506 -3.74 -4.40 5.13
C GLU A 506 -4.65 -4.86 6.28
N PHE A 507 -4.43 -4.33 7.49
CA PHE A 507 -5.21 -4.71 8.66
C PHE A 507 -6.61 -4.11 8.56
N LYS A 508 -7.62 -4.98 8.55
CA LYS A 508 -9.03 -4.62 8.41
C LYS A 508 -9.83 -5.19 9.57
N ILE A 509 -10.68 -4.38 10.19
CA ILE A 509 -11.64 -4.82 11.21
C ILE A 509 -12.94 -4.03 11.09
N ASN A 510 -14.03 -4.60 11.59
CA ASN A 510 -15.26 -3.86 11.88
C ASN A 510 -15.54 -3.91 13.37
N MET A 511 -15.86 -2.75 13.93
CA MET A 511 -16.22 -2.56 15.32
C MET A 511 -17.69 -2.21 15.45
N ILE A 512 -18.40 -2.94 16.31
CA ILE A 512 -19.77 -2.64 16.68
C ILE A 512 -19.73 -1.73 17.90
N TYR A 513 -20.06 -0.46 17.69
CA TYR A 513 -20.08 0.50 18.77
C TYR A 513 -21.28 0.27 19.69
N HIS A 514 -21.03 0.41 20.98
CA HIS A 514 -22.06 0.43 22.01
C HIS A 514 -21.83 1.63 22.92
N ALA A 515 -22.84 2.46 23.13
CA ALA A 515 -22.74 3.60 24.01
C ALA A 515 -22.33 3.15 25.43
N PRO A 516 -21.48 3.93 26.14
CA PRO A 516 -21.07 3.60 27.50
C PRO A 516 -22.28 3.41 28.41
N VAL A 517 -22.25 2.36 29.23
CA VAL A 517 -23.28 2.16 30.24
C VAL A 517 -23.01 3.14 31.37
N LEU A 518 -23.75 4.26 31.41
CA LEU A 518 -23.77 5.13 32.58
C LEU A 518 -24.38 4.35 33.74
N SER A 519 -23.55 3.84 34.65
CA SER A 519 -24.07 3.27 35.88
C SER A 519 -24.65 4.41 36.73
N ASP A 520 -25.97 4.47 36.86
CA ASP A 520 -26.71 5.35 37.78
C ASP A 520 -26.50 4.98 39.27
N THR A 521 -25.27 4.66 39.66
CA THR A 521 -24.90 4.37 41.04
C THR A 521 -23.49 4.88 41.32
N GLN A 522 -23.39 6.18 41.61
CA GLN A 522 -22.47 6.70 42.61
C GLN A 522 -23.24 6.95 43.91
#